data_AF-A0A330G8T8-F1
#
_entry.id   AF-A0A330G8T8-F1
#
_cell.length_a   1.000
_cell.length_b   1.000
_cell.length_c   1.000
_cell.angle_alpha   90.00
_cell.angle_beta   90.00
_cell.angle_gamma   90.00
#
_symmetry.space_group_name_H-M   'P 1'
#
loop_
_entity.id
_entity.type
_entity.pdbx_description
1 polymer ?
#
loop_
_entity_poly.entity_id
_entity_poly.type
_entity_poly.pdbx_seq_one_letter_code
_entity_poly.pdbx_strand_id
1 'polypeptide(L)' 'MPPLDVRYRDHDLSGDWAGYRECHIKPDLLLIYRKSDADTLRLARLGSHSELFG' A
#
# COMPACT_ATOMS: atom_id res chain seq x y z
N MET A 1 7.51 -1.44 14.47
CA MET A 1 6.69 -0.32 13.96
C MET A 1 5.23 -0.61 14.31
N PRO A 2 4.50 0.30 14.97
CA PRO A 2 3.10 0.08 15.30
C PRO A 2 2.25 -0.05 14.01
N PRO A 3 1.12 -0.77 14.07
CA PRO A 3 0.19 -0.86 12.94
C PRO A 3 -0.34 0.53 12.56
N LEU A 4 -0.68 0.71 11.29
CA LEU A 4 -1.39 1.92 10.85
C LEU A 4 -2.78 1.95 11.47
N ASP A 5 -3.30 3.16 11.69
CA ASP A 5 -4.69 3.35 12.08
C ASP A 5 -5.64 2.71 11.04
N VAL A 6 -6.71 2.10 11.52
CA VAL A 6 -7.71 1.39 10.71
C VAL A 6 -8.29 2.26 9.57
N ARG A 7 -8.30 3.59 9.72
CA ARG A 7 -8.75 4.52 8.67
C ARG A 7 -7.95 4.42 7.38
N TYR A 8 -6.70 3.99 7.45
CA TYR A 8 -5.82 3.84 6.28
C TYR A 8 -6.08 2.55 5.52
N ARG A 9 -6.92 1.64 6.04
CA ARG A 9 -7.29 0.36 5.39
C ARG A 9 -6.07 -0.43 4.89
N ASP A 10 -5.01 -0.43 5.68
CA ASP A 10 -3.76 -1.09 5.33
C ASP A 10 -3.94 -2.61 5.23
N HIS A 11 -3.68 -3.20 4.07
CA HIS A 11 -3.84 -4.63 3.84
C HIS A 11 -2.82 -5.18 2.83
N ASP A 12 -2.60 -6.49 2.86
CA ASP A 12 -1.71 -7.17 1.92
C ASP A 12 -2.40 -7.35 0.56
N LEU A 13 -1.62 -7.14 -0.51
CA LEU A 13 -2.05 -7.43 -1.88
C LEU A 13 -1.75 -8.89 -2.24
N SER A 14 -2.50 -9.40 -3.22
CA SER A 14 -2.38 -10.77 -3.75
C SER A 14 -1.94 -10.80 -5.22
N GLY A 15 -1.70 -11.99 -5.77
CA GLY A 15 -1.32 -12.18 -7.18
C GLY A 15 0.08 -11.65 -7.48
N ASP A 16 0.24 -10.94 -8.60
CA ASP A 16 1.53 -10.34 -9.01
C ASP A 16 2.07 -9.31 -8.01
N TRP A 17 1.21 -8.82 -7.11
CA TRP A 17 1.55 -7.89 -6.04
C TRP A 17 1.72 -8.58 -4.68
N ALA A 18 1.81 -9.91 -4.62
CA ALA A 18 2.05 -10.63 -3.38
C ALA A 18 3.30 -10.11 -2.64
N GLY A 19 3.13 -9.82 -1.35
CA GLY A 19 4.18 -9.24 -0.51
C GLY A 19 4.28 -7.71 -0.58
N TYR A 20 3.45 -7.05 -1.40
CA TYR A 20 3.15 -5.63 -1.27
C TYR A 20 1.92 -5.42 -0.40
N ARG A 21 1.79 -4.20 0.10
CA ARG A 21 0.66 -3.69 0.88
C ARG A 21 0.09 -2.47 0.19
N GLU A 22 -1.19 -2.23 0.43
CA GLU A 22 -1.89 -1.03 -0.02
C GLU A 22 -2.50 -0.31 1.19
N CYS A 23 -2.45 1.02 1.19
CA CYS A 23 -3.22 1.84 2.13
C CYS A 23 -3.78 3.11 1.48
N HIS A 24 -4.90 3.60 2.03
CA HIS A 24 -5.60 4.81 1.60
C HIS A 24 -5.08 6.04 2.34
N ILE A 25 -4.39 6.93 1.63
CA ILE A 25 -3.96 8.24 2.16
C ILE A 25 -5.13 9.24 2.11
N LYS A 26 -5.96 9.17 1.07
CA LYS A 26 -7.23 9.90 0.89
C LYS A 26 -8.28 8.93 0.31
N PRO A 27 -9.58 9.30 0.22
CA PRO A 27 -10.62 8.39 -0.27
C PRO A 27 -10.28 7.69 -1.59
N ASP A 28 -9.67 8.40 -2.54
CA ASP A 28 -9.21 7.86 -3.83
C ASP A 28 -7.72 8.17 -4.08
N LEU A 29 -6.89 8.08 -3.04
CA LEU A 29 -5.43 8.16 -3.16
C LEU A 29 -4.79 7.03 -2.36
N LEU A 30 -4.16 6.12 -3.08
CA LEU A 30 -3.67 4.83 -2.60
C LEU A 30 -2.16 4.79 -2.73
N LEU A 31 -1.49 4.26 -1.72
CA LEU A 31 -0.07 3.95 -1.75
C LEU A 31 0.12 2.44 -1.76
N ILE A 32 0.78 1.93 -2.81
CA ILE A 32 1.29 0.56 -2.84
C ILE A 32 2.74 0.57 -2.38
N TYR A 33 3.06 -0.18 -1.34
CA TYR A 33 4.38 -0.21 -0.73
C TYR A 33 4.80 -1.62 -0.29
N ARG A 34 6.09 -1.81 -0.03
CA ARG A 34 6.62 -3.05 0.54
C ARG A 34 7.63 -2.75 1.63
N LYS A 35 7.56 -3.51 2.72
CA LYS A 35 8.59 -3.55 3.77
C LYS A 35 9.57 -4.65 3.39
N SER A 36 10.72 -4.27 2.81
CA SER A 36 11.71 -5.25 2.34
C SER A 36 12.53 -5.81 3.52
N ASP A 37 12.79 -4.97 4.51
CA ASP A 37 13.48 -5.28 5.75
C ASP A 37 13.03 -4.30 6.85
N ALA A 38 13.69 -4.32 8.00
CA ALA A 38 13.32 -3.52 9.16
C ALA A 38 13.46 -2.00 8.93
N ASP A 39 14.37 -1.60 8.04
CA ASP A 39 14.78 -0.20 7.86
C ASP A 39 14.41 0.34 6.48
N THR A 40 13.96 -0.51 5.56
CA THR A 40 13.67 -0.16 4.17
C THR A 40 12.19 -0.28 3.84
N LEU A 41 11.59 0.86 3.50
CA LEU A 41 10.27 0.96 2.91
C LEU A 41 10.37 1.29 1.42
N ARG A 42 9.91 0.38 0.55
CA ARG A 42 9.83 0.62 -0.90
C ARG A 42 8.46 1.17 -1.25
N LEU A 43 8.42 2.38 -1.81
CA LEU A 43 7.22 2.98 -2.37
C LEU A 43 7.12 2.56 -3.85
N ALA A 44 6.10 1.77 -4.19
CA ALA A 44 5.97 1.17 -5.52
C ALA A 44 5.15 2.05 -6.46
N ARG A 45 3.98 2.48 -6.01
CA ARG A 45 3.03 3.29 -6.78
C ARG A 45 2.19 4.18 -5.87
N LEU A 46 1.75 5.31 -6.40
CA LEU A 46 0.84 6.26 -5.74
C LEU A 46 -0.15 6.76 -6.80
N GLY A 47 -1.45 6.63 -6.54
CA GLY A 47 -2.49 7.02 -7.48
C GLY A 47 -3.90 6.71 -7.00
N SER A 48 -4.90 7.01 -7.82
CA SER A 48 -6.28 6.58 -7.66
C SER A 48 -6.47 5.09 -7.91
N HIS A 49 -7.64 4.53 -7.57
CA HIS A 49 -7.92 3.11 -7.85
C HIS A 49 -7.79 2.81 -9.35
N SER A 50 -8.33 3.69 -10.20
CA SER A 50 -8.31 3.52 -11.66
C SER A 50 -6.90 3.59 -12.23
N GLU A 51 -6.02 4.43 -11.69
CA GLU A 51 -4.62 4.50 -12.16
C GLU A 51 -3.80 3.27 -11.75
N LEU A 52 -4.14 2.63 -10.63
CA LEU A 52 -3.36 1.53 -10.07
C LEU A 52 -3.86 0.13 -10.47
N PHE A 53 -5.17 -0.01 -10.69
CA PHE A 53 -5.85 -1.29 -10.91
C PHE A 53 -6.79 -1.32 -12.13
N GLY A 54 -6.90 -0.21 -12.86
CA GLY A 54 -7.68 -0.12 -14.10
C GLY A 54 -7.01 -0.79 -15.31
#